data_AF-A0A8B7TDL1-F1
#
_entry.id   AF-A0A8B7TDL1-F1
#
_cell.length_a   1.000
_cell.length_b   1.000
_cell.length_c   1.000
_cell.angle_alpha   90.00
_cell.angle_beta   90.00
_cell.angle_gamma   90.00
#
_symmetry.space_group_name_H-M   'P 1'
#
loop_
_entity.id
_entity.type
_entity.pdbx_description
1 polymer ?
#
loop_
_entity_poly.entity_id
_entity_poly.type
_entity_poly.pdbx_seq_one_letter_code
_entity_poly.pdbx_strand_id
1 'polypeptide(L)'
;MWQQHGIVSKIWPAESAEKSCRMKALSLLFLPVLGLLVHGKSLCPVDEAINEKIQDATSSQIREAVRNIGLNCQSVTSRGALASCPAGFAVTGCTCGSACGSWDVRAETTCHCQCAGMDWTGARCCRLQP
;
A
#
# COMPACT_ATOMS: atom_id res chain seq x y z
N MET A 1 37.54 -17.40 2.00
CA MET A 1 38.43 -16.25 2.23
C MET A 1 37.85 -15.06 1.47
N TRP A 2 37.30 -14.08 2.21
CA TRP A 2 36.64 -12.81 1.80
C TRP A 2 35.34 -12.95 0.99
N GLN A 3 34.12 -12.73 1.51
CA GLN A 3 33.51 -11.67 2.34
C GLN A 3 33.33 -10.32 1.63
N GLN A 4 32.08 -10.02 1.24
CA GLN A 4 31.51 -8.67 1.15
C GLN A 4 30.04 -8.68 1.60
N HIS A 5 29.80 -8.07 2.76
CA HIS A 5 28.55 -7.37 3.15
C HIS A 5 28.40 -6.13 2.24
N GLY A 6 27.27 -5.45 2.02
CA GLY A 6 25.90 -5.47 2.52
C GLY A 6 25.18 -4.20 2.00
N ILE A 7 23.97 -3.93 2.50
CA ILE A 7 23.19 -2.65 2.42
C ILE A 7 22.22 -2.50 1.24
N VAL A 8 21.04 -3.14 1.35
CA VAL A 8 19.73 -2.51 1.06
C VAL A 8 18.75 -2.95 2.14
N SER A 9 18.72 -2.22 3.26
CA SER A 9 17.61 -2.21 4.21
C SER A 9 17.63 -0.83 4.86
N LYS A 10 17.00 0.14 4.18
CA LYS A 10 16.89 1.54 4.58
C LYS A 10 15.51 2.07 4.20
N ILE A 11 14.46 1.51 4.80
CA ILE A 11 13.22 2.22 5.17
C ILE A 11 12.70 1.45 6.40
N TRP A 12 13.20 1.83 7.57
CA TRP A 12 12.63 1.68 8.92
C TRP A 12 13.80 1.88 9.89
N PRO A 13 13.90 3.03 10.58
CA PRO A 13 14.65 3.05 11.81
C PRO A 13 13.85 2.27 12.85
N ALA A 14 14.19 0.99 13.00
CA ALA A 14 14.18 0.39 14.33
C ALA A 14 15.12 1.25 15.19
N GLU A 15 14.69 1.55 16.41
CA GLU A 15 15.37 2.38 17.41
C GLU A 15 15.04 3.89 17.35
N SER A 16 13.98 4.26 18.07
CA SER A 16 13.98 5.53 18.79
C SER A 16 13.20 5.43 20.11
N ALA A 17 13.93 5.74 21.18
CA ALA A 17 13.45 6.38 22.39
C ALA A 17 12.52 5.59 23.32
N GLU A 18 13.16 4.99 24.32
CA GLU A 18 12.70 4.91 25.71
C GLU A 18 11.67 6.02 26.05
N LYS A 19 10.37 5.68 26.00
CA LYS A 19 9.32 6.59 26.48
C LYS A 19 9.29 6.52 28.00
N SER A 20 10.09 7.37 28.62
CA SER A 20 10.00 7.65 30.06
C SER A 20 8.64 8.30 30.36
N CYS A 21 7.70 7.52 30.90
CA CYS A 21 6.48 8.02 31.51
C CYS A 21 6.87 8.86 32.75
N ARG A 22 7.08 10.15 32.54
CA ARG A 22 7.53 11.06 33.59
C ARG A 22 6.40 11.34 34.58
N MET A 23 6.30 10.55 35.64
CA MET A 23 5.42 10.82 36.78
C MET A 23 6.23 11.61 37.82
N LYS A 24 6.12 12.95 37.83
CA LYS A 24 6.64 13.77 38.93
C LYS A 24 5.67 13.66 40.11
N ALA A 25 5.91 12.73 41.02
CA ALA A 25 5.27 12.70 42.33
C ALA A 25 6.31 12.37 43.41
N LEU A 26 7.06 13.39 43.81
CA LEU A 26 7.84 13.39 45.05
C LEU A 26 6.88 13.51 46.23
N SER A 27 6.39 12.39 46.77
CA SER A 27 5.74 12.20 48.09
C SER A 27 4.85 10.97 48.02
N LEU A 28 4.92 9.94 48.87
CA LEU A 28 5.59 9.72 50.15
C LEU A 28 5.84 8.21 50.25
N LEU A 29 6.97 7.84 50.88
CA LEU A 29 7.21 6.51 51.42
C LEU A 29 6.04 6.11 52.32
N PHE A 30 5.32 5.01 52.04
CA PHE A 30 4.62 4.11 52.98
C PHE A 30 3.61 3.27 52.20
N LEU A 31 3.93 1.99 51.91
CA LEU A 31 3.00 0.83 51.78
C LEU A 31 3.75 -0.40 51.20
N PRO A 32 4.53 -1.15 52.01
CA PRO A 32 5.30 -2.30 51.53
C PRO A 32 4.50 -3.62 51.47
N VAL A 33 3.19 -3.61 51.19
CA VAL A 33 2.36 -4.84 51.29
C VAL A 33 1.33 -5.07 50.15
N LEU A 34 1.10 -4.13 49.23
CA LEU A 34 0.12 -4.32 48.12
C LEU A 34 0.73 -4.53 46.72
N GLY A 35 2.06 -4.62 46.60
CA GLY A 35 2.76 -4.61 45.30
C GLY A 35 2.78 -5.92 44.49
N LEU A 36 2.15 -7.01 44.95
CA LEU A 36 2.27 -8.34 44.35
C LEU A 36 1.17 -8.71 43.33
N LEU A 37 0.28 -7.78 42.97
CA LEU A 37 -0.87 -8.06 42.09
C LEU A 37 -0.93 -7.32 40.76
N VAL A 38 0.09 -6.55 40.36
CA VAL A 38 0.08 -5.91 39.03
C VAL A 38 0.98 -6.69 38.08
N HIS A 39 0.52 -7.89 37.74
CA HIS A 39 1.04 -8.68 36.63
C HIS A 39 0.59 -8.01 35.32
N GLY A 40 1.56 -7.78 34.43
CA GLY A 40 1.52 -6.74 33.41
C GLY A 40 0.35 -6.76 32.41
N LYS A 41 -0.06 -5.55 32.00
CA LYS A 41 -0.34 -5.17 30.61
C LYS A 41 -0.59 -3.64 30.54
N SER A 42 0.09 -3.00 29.57
CA SER A 42 0.15 -1.56 29.26
C SER A 42 0.99 -0.69 30.21
N LEU A 43 2.12 -0.18 29.69
CA LEU A 43 2.97 0.83 30.36
C LEU A 43 2.37 2.24 30.27
N CYS A 44 1.26 2.39 29.52
CA CYS A 44 0.49 3.62 29.31
C CYS A 44 -1.01 3.29 29.05
N PRO A 45 -1.85 3.12 30.08
CA PRO A 45 -3.26 2.76 29.88
C PRO A 45 -4.07 3.81 29.10
N VAL A 46 -3.68 5.09 29.18
CA VAL A 46 -4.28 6.18 28.39
C VAL A 46 -3.88 6.10 26.92
N ASP A 47 -2.60 5.87 26.62
CA ASP A 47 -2.13 5.72 25.23
C ASP A 47 -2.73 4.47 24.58
N GLU A 48 -2.90 3.36 25.32
CA GLU A 48 -3.55 2.15 24.82
C GLU A 48 -5.01 2.42 24.42
N ALA A 49 -5.77 3.08 25.30
CA ALA A 49 -7.16 3.44 25.02
C ALA A 49 -7.28 4.42 23.82
N ILE A 50 -6.33 5.33 23.66
CA ILE A 50 -6.25 6.22 22.49
C ILE A 50 -5.97 5.41 21.23
N ASN A 51 -5.02 4.48 21.27
CA ASN A 51 -4.67 3.63 20.13
C ASN A 51 -5.85 2.77 19.70
N GLU A 52 -6.56 2.14 20.64
CA GLU A 52 -7.79 1.39 20.37
C GLU A 52 -8.85 2.27 19.70
N LYS A 53 -9.03 3.51 20.20
CA LYS A 53 -10.01 4.44 19.61
C LYS A 53 -9.62 4.91 18.22
N ILE A 54 -8.34 5.14 17.96
CA ILE A 54 -7.82 5.47 16.62
C ILE A 54 -8.06 4.30 15.68
N GLN A 55 -7.73 3.08 16.09
CA GLN A 55 -7.92 1.89 15.28
C GLN A 55 -9.39 1.66 14.91
N ASP A 56 -10.29 1.80 15.90
CA ASP A 56 -11.73 1.66 15.69
C ASP A 56 -12.25 2.72 14.69
N ALA A 57 -11.99 4.00 14.96
CA ALA A 57 -12.41 5.10 14.09
C ALA A 57 -11.81 4.96 12.67
N THR A 58 -10.52 4.68 12.57
CA THR A 58 -9.81 4.55 11.29
C THR A 58 -10.33 3.37 10.49
N SER A 59 -10.62 2.24 11.13
CA SER A 59 -11.15 1.05 10.44
C SER A 59 -12.50 1.32 9.77
N SER A 60 -13.37 2.08 10.45
CA SER A 60 -14.67 2.46 9.93
C SER A 60 -14.55 3.40 8.73
N GLN A 61 -13.69 4.42 8.85
CA GLN A 61 -13.46 5.43 7.81
C GLN A 61 -12.76 4.85 6.59
N ILE A 62 -11.74 4.00 6.76
CA ILE A 62 -11.06 3.32 5.65
C ILE A 62 -12.06 2.46 4.89
N ARG A 63 -12.90 1.71 5.59
CA ARG A 63 -13.88 0.84 4.94
C ARG A 63 -14.89 1.64 4.12
N GLU A 64 -15.32 2.80 4.59
CA GLU A 64 -16.19 3.69 3.84
C GLU A 64 -15.46 4.32 2.64
N ALA A 65 -14.25 4.82 2.84
CA ALA A 65 -13.43 5.38 1.77
C ALA A 65 -13.16 4.37 0.65
N VAL A 66 -12.77 3.13 1.00
CA VAL A 66 -12.48 2.07 0.03
C VAL A 66 -13.73 1.67 -0.75
N ARG A 67 -14.94 1.72 -0.16
CA ARG A 67 -16.19 1.46 -0.89
C ARG A 67 -16.48 2.51 -1.96
N ASN A 68 -16.01 3.73 -1.75
CA ASN A 68 -16.26 4.85 -2.67
C ASN A 68 -15.18 4.94 -3.77
N ILE A 69 -14.05 4.23 -3.63
CA ILE A 69 -13.04 4.15 -4.68
C ILE A 69 -13.58 3.30 -5.85
N GLY A 70 -13.76 3.95 -6.99
CA GLY A 70 -14.11 3.32 -8.26
C GLY A 70 -12.91 3.02 -9.16
N LEU A 71 -13.16 2.29 -10.24
CA LEU A 71 -12.24 2.17 -11.36
C LEU A 71 -12.75 3.00 -12.54
N ASN A 72 -11.97 3.98 -12.97
CA ASN A 72 -12.23 4.70 -14.21
C ASN A 72 -11.44 4.02 -15.32
N CYS A 73 -12.17 3.44 -16.28
CA CYS A 73 -11.58 2.67 -17.36
C CYS A 73 -12.02 3.18 -18.73
N GLN A 74 -11.06 3.37 -19.61
CA GLN A 74 -11.26 3.73 -21.01
C GLN A 74 -10.51 2.78 -21.93
N SER A 75 -10.87 2.77 -23.21
CA SER A 75 -10.17 2.00 -24.23
C SER A 75 -9.49 2.95 -25.20
N VAL A 76 -8.21 2.72 -25.46
CA VAL A 76 -7.45 3.43 -26.50
C VAL A 76 -7.22 2.46 -27.64
N THR A 77 -7.59 2.85 -28.85
CA THR A 77 -7.33 2.07 -30.06
C THR A 77 -6.42 2.85 -30.99
N SER A 78 -5.57 2.13 -31.71
CA SER A 78 -4.66 2.69 -32.71
C SER A 78 -4.48 1.71 -33.86
N ARG A 79 -4.13 2.22 -35.04
CA ARG A 79 -3.74 1.38 -36.17
C ARG A 79 -2.38 0.73 -35.92
N GLY A 80 -2.19 -0.44 -36.52
CA GLY A 80 -0.95 -1.21 -36.36
C GLY A 80 -0.91 -2.02 -35.07
N ALA A 81 0.31 -2.41 -34.68
CA ALA A 81 0.58 -3.37 -33.61
C ALA A 81 0.67 -2.77 -32.20
N LEU A 82 0.48 -1.45 -32.03
CA LEU A 82 0.71 -0.76 -30.75
C LEU A 82 -0.48 0.12 -30.37
N ALA A 83 -0.85 0.08 -29.09
CA ALA A 83 -1.74 1.07 -28.47
C ALA A 83 -1.26 1.41 -27.06
N SER A 84 -1.13 2.70 -26.75
CA SER A 84 -0.60 3.16 -25.46
C SER A 84 -1.68 3.83 -24.63
N CYS A 85 -1.76 3.46 -23.36
CA CYS A 85 -2.57 4.18 -22.38
C CYS A 85 -1.99 5.57 -22.11
N PRO A 86 -2.84 6.57 -21.82
CA PRO A 86 -2.37 7.88 -21.40
C PRO A 86 -1.74 7.81 -20.00
N ALA A 87 -0.91 8.81 -19.68
CA ALA A 87 -0.29 8.91 -18.37
C ALA A 87 -1.33 8.87 -17.23
N GLY A 88 -1.00 8.15 -16.16
CA GLY A 88 -1.90 7.97 -15.02
C GLY A 88 -2.92 6.84 -15.18
N PHE A 89 -2.89 6.09 -16.28
CA PHE A 89 -3.65 4.86 -16.46
C PHE A 89 -2.72 3.65 -16.61
N ALA A 90 -3.09 2.53 -15.99
CA ALA A 90 -2.44 1.24 -16.17
C ALA A 90 -3.15 0.42 -17.26
N VAL A 91 -2.39 -0.39 -18.00
CA VAL A 91 -2.96 -1.38 -18.92
C VAL A 91 -3.54 -2.54 -18.10
N THR A 92 -4.85 -2.80 -18.24
CA THR A 92 -5.51 -3.95 -17.62
C THR A 92 -5.79 -5.08 -18.59
N GLY A 93 -5.66 -4.82 -19.90
CA GLY A 93 -5.75 -5.84 -20.93
C GLY A 93 -5.55 -5.24 -22.32
N CYS A 94 -5.25 -6.12 -23.28
CA CYS A 94 -5.10 -5.74 -24.67
C CYS A 94 -6.09 -6.52 -25.53
N THR A 95 -6.42 -5.94 -26.68
CA THR A 95 -7.18 -6.59 -27.74
C THR A 95 -6.51 -6.27 -29.07
N CYS A 96 -6.57 -7.21 -30.00
CA CYS A 96 -5.90 -7.12 -31.27
C CYS A 96 -6.92 -7.39 -32.38
N GLY A 97 -6.78 -6.69 -33.50
CA GLY A 97 -7.54 -7.01 -34.70
C GLY A 97 -7.15 -8.36 -35.30
N SER A 98 -7.78 -8.71 -36.42
CA SER A 98 -7.50 -9.95 -37.16
C SER A 98 -7.57 -11.25 -36.32
N ALA A 99 -8.40 -11.25 -35.27
CA ALA A 99 -8.52 -12.34 -34.29
C ALA A 99 -7.19 -12.77 -33.63
N CYS A 100 -6.21 -11.88 -33.54
CA CYS A 100 -4.94 -12.16 -32.87
C CYS A 100 -5.12 -12.25 -31.35
N GLY A 101 -4.75 -13.38 -30.75
CA GLY A 101 -4.76 -13.58 -29.29
C GLY A 101 -3.43 -13.32 -28.61
N SER A 102 -2.35 -13.11 -29.36
CA SER A 102 -0.99 -12.97 -28.85
C SER A 102 -0.59 -11.51 -28.68
N TRP A 103 -0.43 -11.08 -27.44
CA TRP A 103 -0.02 -9.73 -27.10
C TRP A 103 0.83 -9.68 -25.83
N ASP A 104 1.60 -8.60 -25.69
CA ASP A 104 2.37 -8.25 -24.49
C ASP A 104 2.13 -6.78 -24.10
N VAL A 105 2.48 -6.43 -22.85
CA VAL A 105 2.51 -5.05 -22.38
C VAL A 105 3.97 -4.60 -22.27
N ARG A 106 4.31 -3.54 -22.99
CA ARG A 106 5.63 -2.91 -23.01
C ARG A 106 5.63 -1.67 -22.14
N ALA A 107 6.71 -1.50 -21.39
CA ALA A 107 6.91 -0.37 -20.48
C ALA A 107 5.67 -0.10 -19.59
N GLU A 108 4.93 -1.15 -19.24
CA GLU A 108 3.72 -1.14 -18.39
C GLU A 108 2.51 -0.34 -18.96
N THR A 109 2.69 0.43 -20.05
CA THR A 109 1.68 1.35 -20.57
C THR A 109 1.22 1.05 -21.98
N THR A 110 1.92 0.19 -22.72
CA THR A 110 1.70 0.00 -24.15
C THR A 110 1.38 -1.45 -24.49
N CYS A 111 0.19 -1.69 -25.01
CA CYS A 111 -0.16 -2.96 -25.63
C CYS A 111 0.59 -3.14 -26.95
N HIS A 112 1.16 -4.33 -27.14
CA HIS A 112 1.79 -4.75 -28.37
C HIS A 112 1.19 -6.08 -28.85
N CYS A 113 0.52 -6.05 -30.00
CA CYS A 113 -0.01 -7.24 -30.66
C CYS A 113 1.06 -7.89 -31.53
N GLN A 114 1.31 -9.18 -31.31
CA GLN A 114 2.49 -9.86 -31.83
C GLN A 114 2.28 -10.56 -33.18
N CYS A 115 1.02 -10.71 -33.63
CA CYS A 115 0.74 -11.36 -34.90
C CYS A 115 1.23 -10.50 -36.08
N ALA A 116 1.54 -11.16 -37.20
CA ALA A 116 1.93 -10.46 -38.42
C ALA A 116 0.73 -9.71 -39.03
N GLY A 117 1.00 -8.53 -39.59
CA GLY A 117 0.00 -7.79 -40.37
C GLY A 117 -1.13 -7.15 -39.55
N MET A 118 -0.85 -6.74 -38.30
CA MET A 118 -1.86 -6.12 -37.44
C MET A 118 -2.52 -4.89 -38.09
N ASP A 119 -3.83 -4.98 -38.25
CA ASP A 119 -4.72 -3.90 -38.70
C ASP A 119 -4.88 -2.83 -37.60
N TRP A 120 -5.17 -3.27 -36.38
CA TRP A 120 -5.31 -2.39 -35.22
C TRP A 120 -5.01 -3.10 -33.90
N THR A 121 -4.73 -2.29 -32.88
CA THR A 121 -4.50 -2.72 -31.49
C THR A 121 -5.34 -1.85 -30.56
N GLY A 122 -5.87 -2.44 -29.50
CA GLY A 122 -6.58 -1.77 -28.43
C GLY A 122 -5.97 -2.06 -27.07
N ALA A 123 -5.88 -1.03 -26.23
CA ALA A 123 -5.48 -1.12 -24.83
C ALA A 123 -6.67 -0.75 -23.94
N ARG A 124 -6.95 -1.59 -22.93
CA ARG A 124 -7.87 -1.25 -21.84
C ARG A 124 -7.06 -0.58 -20.74
N CYS A 125 -7.39 0.67 -20.46
CA CYS A 125 -6.66 1.57 -19.59
C CYS A 125 -7.52 1.89 -18.38
N CYS A 126 -7.06 1.57 -17.17
CA CYS A 126 -7.80 1.85 -15.93
C CYS A 126 -6.96 2.63 -14.93
N ARG A 127 -7.64 3.38 -14.05
CA ARG A 127 -7.05 3.99 -12.86
C ARG A 127 -8.05 3.98 -11.71
N LEU A 128 -7.54 4.09 -10.49
CA LEU A 128 -8.40 4.37 -9.33
C LEU A 128 -9.00 5.77 -9.47
N GLN A 129 -10.29 5.88 -9.15
CA GLN A 129 -11.00 7.14 -9.03
C GLN A 129 -11.54 7.23 -7.61
N PRO A 130 -10.97 8.12 -6.76
CA PRO A 130 -11.47 8.38 -5.42
C PRO A 130 -12.89 8.95 -5.42
#